data_AF-A0A942BAP7-F1
#
_entry.id   AF-A0A942BAP7-F1
#
_cell.length_a   1.000
_cell.length_b   1.000
_cell.length_c   1.000
_cell.angle_alpha   90.00
_cell.angle_beta   90.00
_cell.angle_gamma   90.00
#
_symmetry.space_group_name_H-M   'P 1'
#
loop_
_entity.id
_entity.type
_entity.pdbx_description
1 polymer ?
#
loop_
_entity_poly.entity_id
_entity_poly.type
_entity_poly.pdbx_seq_one_letter_code
_entity_poly.pdbx_strand_id
1 'polypeptide(L)'
;MAKVCPRCAKENADDSAFCAKCGLDFSKVVETGPTTSTQFCYKHPREATNLACGRCGKPVCTRCVVLGPAGPRCRECAKSNVAVRPAAVLYSITSSLRGLFRAGPYTVYIWIVIAGMAFGAIRGCMAMLSRPEVPVERHVSPRGETSEE
;
A
#
# COMPACT_ATOMS: atom_id res chain seq x y z
N MET A 1 -41.36 -10.64 33.96
CA MET A 1 -40.00 -10.93 34.48
C MET A 1 -39.15 -9.67 34.32
N ALA A 2 -38.60 -9.10 35.40
CA ALA A 2 -37.97 -7.78 35.32
C ALA A 2 -36.71 -7.77 34.43
N LYS A 3 -36.57 -6.75 33.57
CA LYS A 3 -35.38 -6.50 32.75
C LYS A 3 -34.39 -5.62 33.51
N VAL A 4 -33.16 -6.10 33.69
CA VAL A 4 -32.09 -5.33 34.32
C VAL A 4 -31.33 -4.55 33.26
N CYS A 5 -31.20 -3.24 33.45
CA CYS A 5 -30.48 -2.40 32.49
C CYS A 5 -28.96 -2.69 32.50
N PRO A 6 -28.33 -3.03 31.35
CA PRO A 6 -26.89 -3.33 31.31
C PRO A 6 -26.00 -2.09 31.55
N ARG A 7 -26.57 -0.88 31.44
CA ARG A 7 -25.82 0.38 31.61
C ARG A 7 -25.83 0.91 33.04
N CYS A 8 -26.90 0.69 33.80
CA CYS A 8 -27.07 1.29 35.14
C CYS A 8 -27.63 0.33 36.20
N ALA A 9 -27.79 -0.95 35.86
CA ALA A 9 -28.29 -2.03 36.72
C ALA A 9 -29.69 -1.81 37.33
N LYS A 10 -30.46 -0.79 36.90
CA LYS A 10 -31.83 -0.59 37.38
C LYS A 10 -32.76 -1.67 36.81
N GLU A 11 -33.57 -2.26 37.68
CA GLU A 11 -34.67 -3.14 37.33
C GLU A 11 -35.82 -2.34 36.70
N ASN A 12 -36.31 -2.80 35.55
CA ASN A 12 -37.48 -2.25 34.87
C ASN A 12 -38.46 -3.39 34.59
N ALA A 13 -39.72 -3.05 34.30
CA ALA A 13 -40.73 -4.02 33.87
C ALA A 13 -40.29 -4.71 32.55
N ASP A 14 -40.74 -5.94 32.30
CA ASP A 14 -40.37 -6.73 31.12
C ASP A 14 -40.71 -6.04 29.80
N ASP A 15 -41.78 -5.29 29.78
CA ASP A 15 -42.36 -4.61 28.62
C ASP A 15 -41.78 -3.19 28.41
N SER A 16 -40.93 -2.72 29.31
CA SER A 16 -40.32 -1.40 29.17
C SER A 16 -39.44 -1.29 27.92
N ALA A 17 -39.78 -0.36 27.02
CA ALA A 17 -38.98 -0.04 25.83
C ALA A 17 -37.69 0.73 26.18
N PHE A 18 -37.72 1.49 27.28
CA PHE A 18 -36.60 2.32 27.74
C PHE A 18 -36.30 2.10 29.22
N CYS A 19 -35.03 2.27 29.59
CA CYS A 19 -34.63 2.28 30.99
C CYS A 19 -35.08 3.58 31.68
N ALA A 20 -35.90 3.47 32.72
CA ALA A 20 -36.45 4.60 33.47
C ALA A 20 -35.42 5.39 34.32
N LYS A 21 -34.12 5.08 34.23
CA LYS A 21 -33.05 5.82 34.93
C LYS A 21 -32.05 6.46 33.99
N CYS A 22 -31.56 5.73 32.99
CA CYS A 22 -30.52 6.22 32.08
C CYS A 22 -31.02 6.47 30.64
N GLY A 23 -32.28 6.18 30.33
CA GLY A 23 -32.86 6.38 28.99
C GLY A 23 -32.36 5.41 27.91
N LEU A 24 -31.70 4.32 28.30
CA LEU A 24 -31.26 3.29 27.36
C LEU A 24 -32.47 2.64 26.66
N ASP A 25 -32.48 2.62 25.33
CA ASP A 25 -33.46 1.92 24.49
C ASP A 25 -33.12 0.43 24.42
N PHE A 26 -33.99 -0.42 24.99
CA PHE A 26 -33.79 -1.87 25.02
C PHE A 26 -33.94 -2.51 23.63
N SER A 27 -34.63 -1.86 22.69
CA SER A 27 -34.81 -2.35 21.32
C SER A 27 -33.51 -2.33 20.50
N LYS A 28 -32.53 -1.53 20.94
CA LYS A 28 -31.22 -1.40 20.30
C LYS A 28 -30.12 -2.24 20.96
N VAL A 29 -30.43 -2.92 22.07
CA VAL A 29 -29.46 -3.77 22.76
C VAL A 29 -29.41 -5.10 22.02
N VAL A 30 -28.31 -5.34 21.32
CA VAL A 30 -28.02 -6.65 20.74
C VAL A 30 -27.69 -7.60 21.89
N GLU A 31 -28.64 -8.46 22.25
CA GLU A 31 -28.41 -9.55 23.20
C GLU A 31 -27.39 -10.53 22.62
N THR A 32 -26.13 -10.41 23.02
CA THR A 32 -25.13 -11.46 22.80
C THR A 32 -25.33 -12.54 23.86
N GLY A 33 -26.44 -13.27 23.77
CA GLY A 33 -26.65 -14.44 24.60
C GLY A 33 -25.55 -15.48 24.31
N PRO A 34 -24.94 -16.10 25.34
CA PRO A 34 -24.04 -17.23 25.11
C PRO A 34 -24.87 -18.41 24.62
N THR A 35 -24.90 -18.64 23.30
CA THR A 35 -25.36 -19.91 22.74
C THR A 35 -24.28 -20.96 23.02
N THR A 36 -24.32 -21.56 24.21
CA THR A 36 -23.42 -22.65 24.65
C THR A 36 -23.75 -23.97 23.94
N SER A 37 -23.92 -23.97 22.62
CA SER A 37 -23.78 -25.19 21.84
C SER A 37 -22.29 -25.33 21.53
N THR A 38 -21.58 -26.21 22.23
CA THR A 38 -20.18 -26.54 21.91
C THR A 38 -20.13 -27.05 20.47
N GLN A 39 -19.70 -26.20 19.55
CA GLN A 39 -19.55 -26.55 18.14
C GLN A 39 -18.12 -26.99 17.88
N PHE A 40 -17.95 -27.95 17.00
CA PHE A 40 -16.63 -28.44 16.59
C PHE A 40 -16.28 -27.92 15.20
N CYS A 41 -15.01 -27.63 14.98
CA CYS A 41 -14.54 -27.16 13.69
C CYS A 41 -14.85 -28.18 12.59
N TYR A 42 -15.38 -27.73 11.46
CA TYR A 42 -15.69 -28.58 10.31
C TYR A 42 -14.50 -29.43 9.83
N LYS A 43 -13.26 -28.92 9.98
CA LYS A 43 -12.02 -29.66 9.66
C LYS A 43 -11.42 -30.41 10.83
N HIS A 44 -11.59 -29.91 12.05
CA HIS A 44 -10.97 -30.45 13.24
C HIS A 44 -12.06 -30.83 14.25
N PRO A 45 -12.59 -32.06 14.20
CA PRO A 45 -13.69 -32.49 15.07
C PRO A 45 -13.29 -32.57 16.55
N ARG A 46 -11.99 -32.50 16.88
CA ARG A 46 -11.48 -32.45 18.26
C ARG A 46 -11.33 -31.03 18.82
N GLU A 47 -11.54 -30.00 17.99
CA GLU A 47 -11.32 -28.60 18.37
C GLU A 47 -12.68 -27.91 18.53
N ALA A 48 -13.08 -27.68 19.78
CA ALA A 48 -14.25 -26.90 20.11
C ALA A 48 -14.04 -25.43 19.72
N THR A 49 -15.04 -24.81 19.12
CA THR A 49 -14.98 -23.42 18.66
C THR A 49 -16.30 -22.70 18.91
N ASN A 50 -16.19 -21.42 19.23
CA ASN A 50 -17.32 -20.48 19.29
C ASN A 50 -17.32 -19.53 18.08
N LEU A 51 -16.45 -19.74 17.10
CA LEU A 51 -16.37 -18.93 15.88
C LEU A 51 -17.05 -19.64 14.71
N ALA A 52 -17.81 -18.87 13.93
CA ALA A 52 -18.46 -19.33 12.71
C ALA A 52 -18.13 -18.41 11.53
N CYS A 53 -18.16 -18.96 10.31
CA CYS A 53 -17.96 -18.18 9.10
C CYS A 53 -19.15 -17.25 8.85
N GLY A 54 -18.93 -15.94 8.75
CA GLY A 54 -20.00 -14.98 8.51
C GLY A 54 -20.69 -15.08 7.13
N ARG A 55 -20.16 -15.92 6.21
CA ARG A 55 -20.76 -16.16 4.89
C ARG A 55 -21.59 -17.44 4.82
N CYS A 56 -21.14 -18.52 5.45
CA CYS A 56 -21.77 -19.85 5.32
C CYS A 56 -22.19 -20.48 6.66
N GLY A 57 -21.96 -19.80 7.79
CA GLY A 57 -22.34 -20.26 9.12
C GLY A 57 -21.55 -21.45 9.67
N LYS A 58 -20.67 -22.09 8.88
CA LYS A 58 -19.90 -23.25 9.33
C LYS A 58 -19.01 -22.89 10.53
N PRO A 59 -18.91 -23.75 11.57
CA PRO A 59 -17.98 -23.56 12.68
C PRO A 59 -16.52 -23.70 12.23
N VAL A 60 -15.68 -22.74 12.61
CA VAL A 60 -14.27 -22.67 12.23
C VAL A 60 -13.42 -22.45 13.47
N CYS A 61 -12.33 -23.20 13.65
CA CYS A 61 -11.37 -22.94 14.73
C CYS A 61 -10.42 -21.77 14.41
N THR A 62 -9.72 -21.28 15.43
CA THR A 62 -8.70 -20.22 15.32
C THR A 62 -7.56 -20.56 14.36
N ARG A 63 -7.29 -21.85 14.11
CA ARG A 63 -6.29 -22.32 13.13
C ARG A 63 -6.80 -22.32 11.68
N CYS A 64 -8.11 -22.45 11.48
CA CYS A 64 -8.73 -22.55 10.16
C CYS A 64 -9.38 -21.25 9.68
N VAL A 65 -9.58 -20.28 10.59
CA VAL A 65 -10.19 -18.99 10.27
C VAL A 65 -9.28 -18.16 9.38
N VAL A 66 -9.89 -17.50 8.40
CA VAL A 66 -9.25 -16.49 7.56
C VAL A 66 -9.95 -15.17 7.85
N LEU A 67 -9.21 -14.16 8.31
CA LEU A 67 -9.76 -12.82 8.51
C LEU A 67 -9.88 -12.11 7.17
N GLY A 68 -11.12 -11.88 6.73
CA GLY A 68 -11.42 -11.05 5.58
C GLY A 68 -11.81 -9.62 6.00
N PRO A 69 -11.94 -8.69 5.03
CA PRO A 69 -12.34 -7.31 5.30
C PRO A 69 -13.73 -7.18 5.94
N ALA A 70 -14.58 -8.20 5.78
CA ALA A 70 -15.93 -8.26 6.36
C ALA A 70 -16.04 -9.32 7.48
N GLY A 71 -14.95 -9.61 8.20
CA GLY A 71 -14.92 -10.51 9.35
C GLY A 71 -14.42 -11.94 9.08
N PRO A 72 -14.64 -12.88 10.01
CA PRO A 72 -14.10 -14.23 9.95
C PRO A 72 -14.74 -15.07 8.84
N ARG A 73 -13.89 -15.75 8.05
CA ARG A 73 -14.30 -16.62 6.92
C ARG A 73 -13.63 -17.99 7.01
N CYS A 74 -14.29 -19.02 6.49
CA CYS A 74 -13.66 -20.32 6.26
C CYS A 74 -12.79 -20.30 4.98
N ARG A 75 -11.84 -21.22 4.85
CA ARG A 75 -10.94 -21.30 3.69
C ARG A 75 -11.64 -21.44 2.33
N GLU A 76 -12.78 -22.12 2.29
CA GLU A 76 -13.59 -22.25 1.07
C GLU A 76 -14.17 -20.90 0.67
N CYS A 77 -14.79 -20.18 1.62
CA CYS A 77 -15.36 -18.86 1.37
C CYS A 77 -14.32 -17.77 1.14
N ALA A 78 -13.10 -17.93 1.69
CA ALA A 78 -11.99 -17.01 1.50
C ALA A 78 -11.33 -17.16 0.12
N LYS A 79 -11.45 -18.34 -0.51
CA LYS A 79 -10.92 -18.63 -1.85
C LYS A 79 -11.63 -17.90 -2.99
N SER A 80 -12.60 -17.02 -2.72
CA SER A 80 -13.10 -16.08 -3.73
C SER A 80 -12.00 -15.04 -4.01
N ASN A 81 -11.08 -15.43 -4.88
CA ASN A 81 -10.08 -14.58 -5.50
C ASN A 81 -10.79 -13.35 -6.04
N VAL A 82 -10.50 -12.18 -5.47
CA VAL A 82 -10.74 -10.94 -6.20
C VAL A 82 -10.02 -11.12 -7.52
N ALA A 83 -10.77 -11.24 -8.61
CA ALA A 83 -10.19 -11.34 -9.94
C ALA A 83 -9.40 -10.04 -10.14
N VAL A 84 -8.09 -10.10 -9.93
CA VAL A 84 -7.19 -9.03 -10.34
C VAL A 84 -7.39 -8.96 -11.84
N ARG A 85 -8.16 -7.98 -12.31
CA ARG A 85 -8.40 -7.79 -13.73
C ARG A 85 -7.10 -7.21 -14.29
N PRO A 86 -6.26 -7.99 -14.97
CA PRO A 86 -5.00 -7.46 -15.50
C PRO A 86 -5.28 -6.31 -16.47
N ALA A 87 -6.44 -6.29 -17.11
CA ALA A 87 -6.93 -5.18 -17.94
C ALA A 87 -6.99 -3.83 -17.21
N ALA A 88 -7.35 -3.80 -15.92
CA ALA A 88 -7.38 -2.55 -15.13
C ALA A 88 -5.96 -2.04 -14.83
N VAL A 89 -5.02 -2.95 -14.60
CA VAL A 89 -3.60 -2.63 -14.40
C VAL A 89 -2.95 -2.20 -15.71
N LEU A 90 -3.19 -2.91 -16.81
CA LEU A 90 -2.70 -2.53 -18.14
C LEU A 90 -3.27 -1.17 -18.62
N TYR A 91 -4.50 -0.83 -18.25
CA TYR A 91 -5.05 0.50 -18.54
C TYR A 91 -4.18 1.61 -17.92
N SER A 92 -3.73 1.45 -16.66
CA SER A 92 -2.85 2.43 -16.00
C SER A 92 -1.44 2.52 -16.61
N ILE A 93 -0.94 1.43 -17.19
CA ILE A 93 0.38 1.44 -17.87
C ILE A 93 0.28 2.10 -19.24
N THR A 94 -0.80 1.82 -19.98
CA THR A 94 -0.99 2.37 -21.33
C THR A 94 -1.38 3.85 -21.33
N SER A 95 -2.02 4.37 -20.27
CA SER A 95 -2.26 5.82 -20.13
C SER A 95 -0.95 6.62 -20.02
N SER A 96 0.08 6.04 -19.40
CA SER A 96 1.39 6.69 -19.22
C SER A 96 2.21 6.73 -20.52
N LEU A 97 2.13 5.70 -21.36
CA LEU A 97 2.79 5.67 -22.67
C LEU A 97 2.05 6.50 -23.73
N ARG A 98 0.72 6.60 -23.65
CA ARG A 98 -0.07 7.37 -24.62
C ARG A 98 0.07 8.89 -24.43
N GLY A 99 0.48 9.37 -23.25
CA GLY A 99 0.74 10.79 -22.99
C GLY A 99 1.95 11.36 -23.72
N LEU A 100 2.99 10.55 -23.94
CA LEU A 100 4.22 11.00 -24.62
C LEU A 100 4.04 11.12 -26.14
N PHE A 101 3.15 10.31 -26.73
CA PHE A 101 2.89 10.26 -28.17
C PHE A 101 1.64 11.04 -28.63
N ARG A 102 0.80 11.56 -27.71
CA ARG A 102 -0.45 12.27 -28.11
C ARG A 102 -0.22 13.69 -28.61
N ALA A 103 0.88 14.34 -28.24
CA ALA A 103 1.12 15.75 -28.56
C ALA A 103 1.73 15.97 -29.97
N GLY A 104 1.66 14.95 -30.84
CA GLY A 104 2.05 15.06 -32.25
C GLY A 104 3.54 14.88 -32.49
N PRO A 105 3.97 14.88 -33.77
CA PRO A 105 5.38 14.64 -34.15
C PRO A 105 6.35 15.67 -33.55
N TYR A 106 5.84 16.83 -33.16
CA TYR A 106 6.61 17.92 -32.58
C TYR A 106 7.19 17.61 -31.20
N THR A 107 6.52 16.83 -30.35
CA THR A 107 7.09 16.49 -29.03
C THR A 107 8.28 15.56 -29.16
N VAL A 108 8.19 14.57 -30.05
CA VAL A 108 9.31 13.69 -30.37
C VAL A 108 10.48 14.49 -30.94
N TYR A 109 10.22 15.43 -31.85
CA TYR A 109 11.25 16.32 -32.40
C TYR A 109 11.90 17.20 -31.32
N ILE A 110 11.12 17.80 -30.41
CA ILE A 110 11.63 18.62 -29.30
C ILE A 110 12.54 17.79 -28.39
N TRP A 111 12.14 16.57 -28.02
CA TRP A 111 12.98 15.67 -27.20
C TRP A 111 14.28 15.27 -27.91
N ILE A 112 14.25 15.02 -29.22
CA ILE A 112 15.45 14.71 -30.02
C ILE A 112 16.42 15.91 -30.05
N VAL A 113 15.89 17.12 -30.25
CA VAL A 113 16.71 18.35 -30.28
C VAL A 113 17.34 18.64 -28.92
N ILE A 114 16.56 18.51 -27.83
CA ILE A 114 17.06 18.70 -26.46
C ILE A 114 18.14 17.67 -26.13
N ALA A 115 17.92 16.39 -26.47
CA ALA A 115 18.90 15.34 -26.26
C ALA A 115 20.20 15.58 -27.06
N GLY A 116 20.08 16.02 -28.31
CA GLY A 116 21.22 16.37 -29.16
C GLY A 116 22.04 17.55 -28.61
N MET A 117 21.38 18.61 -28.15
CA MET A 117 22.03 19.76 -27.53
C MET A 117 22.75 19.38 -26.24
N ALA A 118 22.11 18.60 -25.37
CA ALA A 118 22.71 18.13 -24.13
C ALA A 118 23.94 17.24 -24.39
N PHE A 119 23.85 16.30 -25.33
CA PHE A 119 24.96 15.43 -25.68
C PHE A 119 26.15 16.20 -26.28
N GLY A 120 25.87 17.20 -27.13
CA GLY A 120 26.89 18.10 -27.70
C GLY A 120 27.61 18.91 -26.62
N ALA A 121 26.86 19.48 -25.67
CA ALA A 121 27.43 20.23 -24.55
C ALA A 121 28.31 19.33 -23.65
N ILE A 122 27.86 18.10 -23.37
CA ILE A 122 28.61 17.14 -22.54
C ILE A 122 29.92 16.73 -23.23
N ARG A 123 29.90 16.38 -24.53
CA ARG A 123 31.14 16.07 -25.26
C ARG A 123 32.07 17.28 -25.37
N GLY A 124 31.52 18.46 -25.61
CA GLY A 124 32.29 19.71 -25.68
C GLY A 124 33.02 20.02 -24.37
N CYS A 125 32.34 19.91 -23.23
CA CYS A 125 32.96 20.07 -21.92
C CYS A 125 34.04 19.01 -21.65
N MET A 126 33.77 17.73 -21.96
CA MET A 126 34.75 16.65 -21.80
C MET A 126 36.01 16.85 -22.66
N ALA A 127 35.87 17.40 -23.87
CA ALA A 127 36.99 17.70 -24.75
C ALA A 127 37.85 18.88 -24.24
N MET A 128 37.28 19.79 -23.45
CA MET A 128 38.01 20.94 -22.92
C MET A 128 38.82 20.60 -21.66
N LEU A 129 38.33 19.63 -20.86
CA LEU A 129 39.02 19.10 -19.68
C LEU A 129 40.19 18.16 -20.00
N SER A 130 40.36 17.76 -21.26
CA SER A 130 41.38 16.79 -21.69
C SER A 130 42.54 17.41 -22.46
N ARG A 131 42.76 18.74 -22.36
CA ARG A 131 43.95 19.34 -22.96
C ARG A 131 45.21 18.91 -22.17
N PRO A 132 46.20 18.27 -22.83
CA PRO A 132 47.46 17.93 -22.18
C PRO A 132 48.22 19.21 -21.82
N GLU A 133 48.84 19.23 -20.64
CA GLU A 133 49.69 20.33 -20.19
C GLU A 133 50.83 20.54 -21.20
N VAL A 134 50.92 21.74 -21.78
CA VAL A 134 52.00 22.11 -22.68
C VAL A 134 53.26 22.36 -21.85
N PRO A 135 54.41 21.73 -22.15
CA PRO A 135 55.64 21.96 -21.40
C PRO A 135 56.06 23.43 -21.52
N VAL A 136 56.26 24.09 -20.38
CA VAL A 136 56.79 25.45 -20.30
C VAL A 136 58.28 25.42 -20.67
N GLU A 137 58.65 25.94 -21.84
CA GLU A 137 60.06 26.16 -22.18
C GLU A 137 60.64 27.23 -21.24
N ARG A 138 61.62 26.84 -20.41
CA ARG A 138 62.39 27.79 -19.62
C ARG A 138 63.43 28.47 -20.53
N HIS A 139 63.27 29.77 -20.74
CA HIS A 139 64.30 30.61 -21.33
C HIS A 139 65.59 30.53 -20.47
N VAL A 140 66.62 29.91 -21.02
CA VAL A 140 67.98 29.91 -20.45
C VAL A 140 68.60 31.26 -20.78
N SER A 141 68.76 32.11 -19.76
CA SER A 141 69.50 33.37 -19.89
C SER A 141 71.00 33.07 -20.05
N PRO A 142 71.71 33.70 -21.02
CA PRO A 142 73.13 33.47 -21.18
C PRO A 142 73.88 34.00 -19.95
N ARG A 143 74.80 33.16 -19.47
CA ARG A 143 75.66 33.37 -18.31
C ARG A 143 76.61 34.52 -18.64
N GLY A 144 76.62 35.57 -17.81
CA GLY A 144 77.54 36.69 -17.95
C GLY A 144 78.99 36.20 -17.88
N GLU A 145 79.76 36.48 -18.92
CA GLU A 145 81.21 36.39 -18.89
C GLU A 145 81.74 37.54 -18.04
N THR A 146 82.35 37.17 -16.93
CA THR A 146 83.13 38.05 -16.07
C THR A 146 84.42 38.45 -16.78
N SER A 147 84.69 39.74 -16.73
CA SER A 147 85.96 40.41 -16.99
C SER A 147 87.18 39.74 -16.35
N GLU A 148 88.23 39.52 -17.14
CA GLU A 148 89.63 39.45 -16.69
C GLU A 148 90.53 40.09 -17.77
N GLU A 149 91.36 41.01 -17.27
CA GLU A 149 92.50 41.81 -17.76
C GLU A 149 92.97 41.77 -19.23
#